data_AF-A0A7D4QF40-F1
#
_entry.id   AF-A0A7D4QF40-F1
#
_cell.length_a   1.000
_cell.length_b   1.000
_cell.length_c   1.000
_cell.angle_alpha   90.00
_cell.angle_beta   90.00
_cell.angle_gamma   90.00
#
_symmetry.space_group_name_H-M   'P 1'
#
loop_
_entity.id
_entity.type
_entity.pdbx_description
1 polymer ?
#
loop_
_entity_poly.entity_id
_entity_poly.type
_entity_poly.pdbx_seq_one_letter_code
_entity_poly.pdbx_strand_id
1 'polypeptide(L)'
;MQVFLKAKHWQLFLLTTAVPFLFQMMLMASVFGSMIAGGNPTGMFSYLRYYPLIGLLIMAVMFGWFWAIGVGLQSKIPDGAKLNLKWFRICFWYGVVYMPVFCGFICIMMLDFFTHPAQVPFGIGGLFFLMMPFHFLATFALFYCMYMVAKTIKTVELQRPVGFGEFAAEFFMVWFHFIGVWMLQPRINDMIKPGYQPPIPPWMRQGTGNL
;
A
#
# COMPACT_ATOMS: atom_id res chain seq x y z
N MET A 1 2.72 -13.70 8.08
CA MET A 1 3.77 -13.39 7.07
C MET A 1 3.63 -14.22 5.80
N GLN A 2 3.70 -15.56 5.89
CA GLN A 2 3.68 -16.45 4.71
C GLN A 2 2.42 -16.30 3.83
N VAL A 3 1.28 -15.91 4.41
CA VAL A 3 0.01 -15.74 3.68
C VAL A 3 0.15 -14.75 2.52
N PHE A 4 0.67 -13.55 2.76
CA PHE A 4 0.85 -12.53 1.72
C PHE A 4 1.91 -12.91 0.70
N LEU A 5 2.99 -13.57 1.12
CA LEU A 5 4.02 -14.04 0.19
C LEU A 5 3.52 -15.15 -0.75
N LYS A 6 2.55 -15.95 -0.30
CA LYS A 6 1.93 -17.04 -1.07
C LYS A 6 0.65 -16.62 -1.81
N ALA A 7 0.13 -15.43 -1.53
CA ALA A 7 -1.07 -14.93 -2.16
C ALA A 7 -0.86 -14.83 -3.68
N LYS A 8 -1.91 -15.15 -4.46
CA LYS A 8 -1.91 -14.89 -5.90
C LYS A 8 -2.14 -13.40 -6.13
N HIS A 9 -1.56 -12.84 -7.19
CA HIS A 9 -1.73 -11.43 -7.57
C HIS A 9 -3.20 -10.99 -7.61
N TRP A 10 -4.09 -11.85 -8.12
CA TRP A 10 -5.52 -11.54 -8.21
C TRP A 10 -6.19 -11.43 -6.83
N GLN A 11 -5.74 -12.16 -5.81
CA GLN A 11 -6.31 -12.08 -4.46
C GLN A 11 -6.03 -10.71 -3.84
N LEU A 12 -4.79 -10.23 -4.01
CA LEU A 12 -4.39 -8.90 -3.55
C LEU A 12 -5.12 -7.82 -4.34
N PHE A 13 -5.14 -7.93 -5.68
CA PHE A 13 -5.85 -7.00 -6.55
C PHE A 13 -7.35 -6.90 -6.22
N LEU A 14 -8.02 -8.02 -5.94
CA LEU A 14 -9.43 -8.00 -5.56
C LEU A 14 -9.65 -7.19 -4.28
N LEU A 15 -8.82 -7.40 -3.26
CA LEU A 15 -8.99 -6.74 -1.97
C LEU A 15 -8.58 -5.26 -1.98
N THR A 16 -7.54 -4.89 -2.73
CA THR A 16 -7.05 -3.51 -2.77
C THR A 16 -7.71 -2.64 -3.83
N THR A 17 -8.24 -3.24 -4.90
CA THR A 17 -8.69 -2.50 -6.08
C THR A 17 -10.13 -2.84 -6.45
N ALA A 18 -10.44 -4.11 -6.72
CA ALA A 18 -11.76 -4.46 -7.23
C ALA A 18 -12.89 -4.23 -6.22
N VAL A 19 -12.71 -4.64 -4.97
CA VAL A 19 -13.71 -4.44 -3.90
C VAL A 19 -13.95 -2.95 -3.64
N PRO A 20 -12.92 -2.11 -3.42
CA PRO A 20 -13.11 -0.67 -3.30
C PRO A 20 -13.76 -0.02 -4.51
N PHE A 21 -13.37 -0.45 -5.73
CA PHE A 21 -13.94 0.08 -6.96
C PHE A 21 -15.44 -0.27 -7.10
N LEU A 22 -15.81 -1.53 -6.87
CA LEU A 22 -17.21 -1.96 -6.89
C LEU A 22 -18.02 -1.25 -5.81
N PHE A 23 -17.48 -1.10 -4.61
CA PHE A 23 -18.09 -0.30 -3.54
C PHE A 23 -18.32 1.15 -3.99
N GLN A 24 -17.32 1.79 -4.59
CA GLN A 24 -17.43 3.14 -5.12
C GLN A 24 -18.49 3.25 -6.23
N MET A 25 -18.56 2.27 -7.14
CA MET A 25 -19.56 2.23 -8.22
C MET A 25 -20.98 2.07 -7.67
N MET A 26 -21.18 1.22 -6.66
CA MET A 26 -22.46 1.07 -5.97
C MET A 26 -22.88 2.37 -5.28
N LEU A 27 -21.93 3.03 -4.61
CA LEU A 27 -22.17 4.32 -3.96
C LEU A 27 -22.57 5.38 -5.00
N MET A 28 -21.81 5.49 -6.09
CA MET A 28 -22.11 6.42 -7.17
C MET A 28 -23.47 6.14 -7.83
N ALA A 29 -23.80 4.88 -8.11
CA ALA A 29 -25.10 4.49 -8.66
C ALA A 29 -26.26 4.85 -7.73
N SER A 30 -26.10 4.66 -6.41
CA SER A 30 -27.12 5.02 -5.42
C SER A 30 -27.37 6.54 -5.39
N VAL A 31 -26.29 7.32 -5.50
CA VAL A 31 -26.32 8.78 -5.53
C VAL A 31 -27.04 9.30 -6.78
N PHE A 32 -26.67 8.80 -7.97
CA PHE A 32 -27.34 9.17 -9.21
C PHE A 32 -28.81 8.74 -9.21
N GLY A 33 -29.12 7.54 -8.71
CA GLY A 33 -30.49 7.06 -8.57
C GLY A 33 -31.34 7.97 -7.69
N SER A 34 -30.82 8.40 -6.52
CA SER A 34 -31.55 9.32 -5.64
C SER A 34 -31.76 10.70 -6.26
N MET A 35 -30.77 11.22 -7.00
CA MET A 35 -30.89 12.52 -7.67
C MET A 35 -31.96 12.48 -8.78
N ILE A 36 -32.00 11.41 -9.58
CA ILE A 36 -33.01 11.25 -10.64
C ILE A 36 -34.41 11.10 -10.05
N ALA A 37 -34.55 10.39 -8.93
CA ALA A 37 -35.82 10.19 -8.24
C ALA A 37 -36.33 11.43 -7.48
N GLY A 38 -35.63 12.56 -7.52
CA GLY A 38 -35.98 13.76 -6.75
C GLY A 38 -35.82 13.58 -5.24
N GLY A 39 -35.04 12.57 -4.81
CA GLY A 39 -34.80 12.25 -3.40
C GLY A 39 -33.86 13.25 -2.71
N ASN A 40 -33.91 13.28 -1.38
CA ASN A 40 -33.03 14.13 -0.58
C ASN A 40 -31.58 13.59 -0.58
N PRO A 41 -30.56 14.40 -0.88
CA PRO A 41 -29.16 13.99 -0.82
C PRO A 41 -28.67 13.55 0.56
N THR A 42 -29.43 13.75 1.64
CA THR A 42 -29.06 13.24 2.98
C THR A 42 -28.90 11.73 3.06
N GLY A 43 -29.66 10.96 2.27
CA GLY A 43 -29.46 9.51 2.14
C GLY A 43 -28.06 9.14 1.62
N MET A 44 -27.45 10.03 0.82
CA MET A 44 -26.11 9.82 0.25
C MET A 44 -25.02 9.86 1.33
N PHE A 45 -25.17 10.70 2.35
CA PHE A 45 -24.21 10.82 3.45
C PHE A 45 -24.21 9.60 4.38
N SER A 46 -25.30 8.83 4.41
CA SER A 46 -25.36 7.59 5.20
C SER A 46 -24.33 6.54 4.74
N TYR A 47 -23.86 6.61 3.49
CA TYR A 47 -22.85 5.70 2.96
C TYR A 47 -21.41 6.10 3.30
N LEU A 48 -21.16 7.40 3.60
CA LEU A 48 -19.83 7.88 3.97
C LEU A 48 -19.28 7.19 5.22
N ARG A 49 -20.16 6.73 6.13
CA ARG A 49 -19.76 5.99 7.34
C ARG A 49 -19.03 4.67 7.05
N TYR A 50 -19.23 4.09 5.87
CA TYR A 50 -18.60 2.83 5.46
C TYR A 50 -17.26 3.05 4.74
N TYR A 51 -16.99 4.26 4.25
CA TYR A 51 -15.78 4.58 3.52
C TYR A 51 -14.49 4.31 4.33
N PRO A 52 -14.41 4.65 5.63
CA PRO A 52 -13.25 4.31 6.46
C PRO A 52 -13.02 2.80 6.57
N LEU A 53 -14.07 1.97 6.59
CA LEU A 53 -13.92 0.52 6.70
C LEU A 53 -13.23 -0.07 5.46
N ILE A 54 -13.60 0.42 4.27
CA ILE A 54 -12.92 0.05 3.03
C ILE A 54 -11.48 0.57 3.03
N GLY A 55 -11.25 1.81 3.49
CA GLY A 55 -9.90 2.36 3.63
C GLY A 55 -9.01 1.51 4.55
N LEU A 56 -9.53 1.12 5.73
CA LEU A 56 -8.84 0.27 6.69
C LEU A 56 -8.54 -1.12 6.11
N LEU A 57 -9.45 -1.70 5.34
CA LEU A 57 -9.22 -2.96 4.63
C LEU A 57 -8.05 -2.85 3.65
N ILE A 58 -8.06 -1.82 2.79
CA ILE A 58 -6.97 -1.58 1.84
C ILE A 58 -5.65 -1.39 2.57
N MET A 59 -5.64 -0.58 3.63
CA MET A 59 -4.44 -0.33 4.42
C MET A 59 -3.91 -1.60 5.08
N ALA A 60 -4.78 -2.42 5.66
CA ALA A 60 -4.38 -3.68 6.28
C ALA A 60 -3.73 -4.63 5.25
N VAL A 61 -4.30 -4.72 4.05
CA VAL A 61 -3.75 -5.54 2.96
C VAL A 61 -2.42 -4.97 2.47
N MET A 62 -2.34 -3.66 2.23
CA MET A 62 -1.13 -2.98 1.74
C MET A 62 0.03 -3.06 2.73
N PHE A 63 -0.19 -2.71 4.00
CA PHE A 63 0.84 -2.81 5.03
C PHE A 63 1.19 -4.28 5.34
N GLY A 64 0.21 -5.18 5.33
CA GLY A 64 0.46 -6.61 5.43
C GLY A 64 1.39 -7.12 4.33
N TRP A 65 1.17 -6.66 3.09
CA TRP A 65 2.00 -6.96 1.93
C TRP A 65 3.40 -6.34 2.05
N PHE A 66 3.54 -5.08 2.44
CA PHE A 66 4.84 -4.42 2.67
C PHE A 66 5.66 -5.14 3.73
N TRP A 67 5.05 -5.50 4.85
CA TRP A 67 5.73 -6.23 5.92
C TRP A 67 6.17 -7.61 5.47
N ALA A 68 5.30 -8.34 4.76
CA ALA A 68 5.59 -9.66 4.25
C ALA A 68 6.81 -9.65 3.31
N ILE A 69 6.95 -8.61 2.47
CA ILE A 69 8.10 -8.48 1.59
C ILE A 69 9.32 -7.98 2.37
N GLY A 70 9.23 -6.78 2.96
CA GLY A 70 10.35 -6.09 3.58
C GLY A 70 11.02 -6.89 4.72
N VAL A 71 10.25 -7.65 5.48
CA VAL A 71 10.76 -8.53 6.55
C VAL A 71 10.82 -9.98 6.11
N GLY A 72 9.75 -10.50 5.48
CA GLY A 72 9.63 -11.93 5.20
C GLY A 72 10.60 -12.44 4.12
N LEU A 73 11.03 -11.59 3.18
CA LEU A 73 12.04 -11.98 2.18
C LEU A 73 13.49 -11.81 2.65
N GLN A 74 13.75 -11.25 3.84
CA GLN A 74 15.13 -11.07 4.33
C GLN A 74 15.88 -12.39 4.49
N SER A 75 15.17 -13.50 4.75
CA SER A 75 15.77 -14.84 4.81
C SER A 75 16.22 -15.38 3.44
N LYS A 76 15.84 -14.70 2.34
CA LYS A 76 16.23 -15.04 0.95
C LYS A 76 17.36 -14.15 0.44
N ILE A 77 17.86 -13.24 1.28
CA ILE A 77 18.97 -12.34 0.96
C ILE A 77 20.25 -12.92 1.57
N PRO A 78 21.38 -12.98 0.83
CA PRO A 78 22.64 -13.49 1.36
C PRO A 78 23.17 -12.55 2.45
N ASP A 79 23.94 -13.09 3.40
CA ASP A 79 24.34 -12.36 4.61
C ASP A 79 25.06 -11.03 4.33
N GLY A 80 25.91 -10.99 3.31
CA GLY A 80 26.63 -9.77 2.88
C GLY A 80 25.75 -8.70 2.21
N ALA A 81 24.48 -8.98 1.93
CA ALA A 81 23.54 -8.06 1.28
C ALA A 81 22.27 -7.78 2.13
N LYS A 82 22.19 -8.31 3.35
CA LYS A 82 21.03 -8.12 4.23
C LYS A 82 20.77 -6.64 4.49
N LEU A 83 19.48 -6.26 4.46
CA LEU A 83 19.08 -4.87 4.61
C LEU A 83 18.84 -4.54 6.09
N ASN A 84 19.22 -3.34 6.51
CA ASN A 84 18.91 -2.85 7.85
C ASN A 84 17.42 -2.47 7.95
N LEU A 85 16.68 -3.18 8.81
CA LEU A 85 15.24 -3.00 8.96
C LEU A 85 14.84 -2.01 10.07
N LYS A 86 15.78 -1.40 10.80
CA LYS A 86 15.46 -0.54 11.95
C LYS A 86 14.53 0.60 11.56
N TRP A 87 14.94 1.39 10.57
CA TRP A 87 14.14 2.51 10.07
C TRP A 87 12.86 2.04 9.37
N PHE A 88 12.91 0.91 8.68
CA PHE A 88 11.73 0.34 8.04
C PHE A 88 10.64 0.07 9.07
N ARG A 89 10.99 -0.59 10.18
CA ARG A 89 10.04 -0.92 11.26
C ARG A 89 9.48 0.32 11.93
N ILE A 90 10.30 1.35 12.16
CA ILE A 90 9.86 2.62 12.75
C ILE A 90 8.86 3.32 11.82
N CYS A 91 9.23 3.55 10.56
CA CYS A 91 8.37 4.19 9.57
C CYS A 91 7.08 3.38 9.33
N PHE A 92 7.19 2.06 9.27
CA PHE A 92 6.08 1.16 9.08
C PHE A 92 5.05 1.28 10.21
N TRP A 93 5.49 1.13 11.47
CA TRP A 93 4.57 1.21 12.61
C TRP A 93 4.01 2.61 12.81
N TYR A 94 4.79 3.65 12.54
CA TYR A 94 4.27 5.01 12.49
C TYR A 94 3.12 5.14 11.49
N GLY A 95 3.30 4.66 10.25
CA GLY A 95 2.25 4.66 9.23
C GLY A 95 1.02 3.82 9.62
N VAL A 96 1.23 2.61 10.13
CA VAL A 96 0.15 1.69 10.55
C VAL A 96 -0.71 2.28 11.67
N VAL A 97 -0.12 3.02 12.61
CA VAL A 97 -0.85 3.63 13.73
C VAL A 97 -1.44 4.98 13.36
N TYR A 98 -0.66 5.85 12.69
CA TYR A 98 -1.08 7.20 12.38
C TYR A 98 -2.20 7.25 11.34
N MET A 99 -2.10 6.45 10.27
CA MET A 99 -3.06 6.54 9.16
C MET A 99 -4.52 6.20 9.58
N PRO A 100 -4.79 5.17 10.42
CA PRO A 100 -6.14 4.96 10.96
C PRO A 100 -6.63 6.11 11.84
N VAL A 101 -5.76 6.69 12.67
CA VAL A 101 -6.11 7.85 13.51
C VAL A 101 -6.48 9.05 12.64
N PHE A 102 -5.69 9.33 11.62
CA PHE A 102 -5.97 10.40 10.66
C PHE A 102 -7.26 10.13 9.87
N CYS A 103 -7.49 8.90 9.41
CA CYS A 103 -8.72 8.52 8.71
C CYS A 103 -9.97 8.68 9.59
N GLY A 104 -9.89 8.26 10.86
CA GLY A 104 -10.97 8.46 11.83
C GLY A 104 -11.25 9.93 12.10
N PHE A 105 -10.20 10.74 12.26
CA PHE A 105 -10.32 12.19 12.41
C PHE A 105 -11.02 12.84 11.21
N ILE A 106 -10.60 12.53 9.99
CA ILE A 106 -11.25 13.04 8.77
C ILE A 106 -12.70 12.57 8.68
N CYS A 107 -13.01 11.33 9.04
CA CYS A 107 -14.39 10.84 9.05
C CYS A 107 -15.29 11.61 10.02
N ILE A 108 -14.82 11.87 11.24
CA ILE A 108 -15.57 12.66 12.24
C ILE A 108 -15.77 14.09 11.74
N MET A 109 -14.72 14.70 11.20
CA MET A 109 -14.77 16.05 10.64
C MET A 109 -15.75 16.16 9.46
N MET A 110 -15.74 15.19 8.54
CA MET A 110 -16.68 15.16 7.41
C MET A 110 -18.11 14.96 7.89
N LEU A 111 -18.34 14.05 8.85
CA LEU A 111 -19.67 13.83 9.40
C LEU A 111 -20.24 15.12 10.02
N ASP A 112 -19.43 15.79 10.86
CA ASP A 112 -19.81 17.04 11.51
C ASP A 112 -20.10 18.17 10.50
N PHE A 113 -19.26 18.30 9.47
CA PHE A 113 -19.48 19.26 8.39
C PHE A 113 -20.84 19.05 7.68
N PHE A 114 -21.22 17.81 7.40
CA PHE A 114 -22.47 17.51 6.72
C PHE A 114 -23.71 17.62 7.62
N THR A 115 -23.57 17.39 8.93
CA THR A 115 -24.68 17.55 9.89
C THR A 115 -24.85 18.99 10.34
N HIS A 116 -23.77 19.76 10.42
CA HIS A 116 -23.73 21.13 10.94
C HIS A 116 -22.92 22.09 10.03
N PRO A 117 -23.34 22.30 8.77
CA PRO A 117 -22.55 23.02 7.76
C PRO A 117 -22.26 24.49 8.10
N ALA A 118 -23.10 25.10 8.96
CA ALA A 118 -22.93 26.50 9.39
C ALA A 118 -22.07 26.67 10.66
N GLN A 119 -21.58 25.59 11.26
CA GLN A 119 -20.98 25.63 12.61
C GLN A 119 -19.66 24.89 12.74
N VAL A 120 -18.87 24.69 11.67
CA VAL A 120 -17.55 24.04 11.79
C VAL A 120 -16.75 24.76 12.87
N PRO A 121 -16.54 24.15 14.05
CA PRO A 121 -15.94 24.86 15.15
C PRO A 121 -14.50 25.21 14.78
N PHE A 122 -14.09 26.45 15.05
CA PHE A 122 -12.70 26.89 14.85
C PHE A 122 -11.68 25.92 15.46
N GLY A 123 -12.04 25.22 16.54
CA GLY A 123 -11.23 24.17 17.17
C GLY A 123 -10.96 22.94 16.30
N ILE A 124 -11.92 22.48 15.49
CA ILE A 124 -11.74 21.31 14.61
C ILE A 124 -10.86 21.69 13.41
N GLY A 125 -11.06 22.89 12.85
CA GLY A 125 -10.19 23.44 11.81
C GLY A 125 -8.74 23.64 12.28
N GLY A 126 -8.54 24.15 13.49
CA GLY A 126 -7.21 24.29 14.10
C GLY A 126 -6.50 22.94 14.31
N LEU A 127 -7.24 21.92 14.77
CA LEU A 127 -6.70 20.56 14.93
C LEU A 127 -6.28 19.95 13.58
N PHE A 128 -7.00 20.22 12.50
CA PHE A 128 -6.60 19.79 11.15
C PHE A 128 -5.23 20.33 10.76
N PHE A 129 -4.99 21.65 10.91
CA PHE A 129 -3.69 22.24 10.60
C PHE A 129 -2.57 21.69 11.49
N LEU A 130 -2.85 21.38 12.76
CA LEU A 130 -1.90 20.74 13.66
C LEU A 130 -1.57 19.30 13.22
N MET A 131 -2.53 18.56 12.67
CA MET A 131 -2.32 17.19 12.19
C MET A 131 -1.58 17.09 10.86
N MET A 132 -1.61 18.15 10.03
CA MET A 132 -1.00 18.16 8.69
C MET A 132 0.51 17.84 8.67
N PRO A 133 1.38 18.42 9.52
CA PRO A 133 2.79 18.04 9.58
C PRO A 133 3.01 16.55 9.87
N PHE A 134 2.21 15.97 10.77
CA PHE A 134 2.27 14.54 11.08
C PHE A 134 1.81 13.68 9.88
N HIS A 135 0.86 14.19 9.10
CA HIS A 135 0.41 13.53 7.87
C HIS A 135 1.50 13.52 6.81
N PHE A 136 2.18 14.64 6.59
CA PHE A 136 3.34 14.69 5.69
C PHE A 136 4.45 13.75 6.14
N LEU A 137 4.75 13.71 7.44
CA LEU A 137 5.69 12.74 7.99
C LEU A 137 5.25 11.29 7.72
N ALA A 138 3.95 11.00 7.78
CA ALA A 138 3.42 9.66 7.51
C ALA A 138 3.55 9.29 6.03
N THR A 139 3.35 10.27 5.15
CA THR A 139 3.59 10.14 3.71
C THR A 139 5.07 9.87 3.43
N PHE A 140 6.01 10.58 4.05
CA PHE A 140 7.44 10.29 3.94
C PHE A 140 7.79 8.90 4.47
N ALA A 141 7.23 8.50 5.61
CA ALA A 141 7.42 7.18 6.18
C ALA A 141 6.89 6.07 5.25
N LEU A 142 5.75 6.31 4.57
CA LEU A 142 5.19 5.40 3.58
C LEU A 142 6.11 5.26 2.36
N PHE A 143 6.61 6.37 1.81
CA PHE A 143 7.59 6.33 0.71
C PHE A 143 8.87 5.57 1.10
N TYR A 144 9.34 5.74 2.33
CA TYR A 144 10.48 4.96 2.83
C TYR A 144 10.16 3.46 2.92
N CYS A 145 8.95 3.08 3.35
CA CYS A 145 8.51 1.68 3.33
C CYS A 145 8.51 1.12 1.91
N MET A 146 8.00 1.87 0.94
CA MET A 146 7.98 1.47 -0.48
C MET A 146 9.39 1.31 -1.04
N TYR A 147 10.29 2.24 -0.72
CA TYR A 147 11.72 2.16 -1.05
C TYR A 147 12.32 0.86 -0.53
N MET A 148 12.09 0.53 0.75
CA MET A 148 12.64 -0.68 1.37
C MET A 148 12.03 -1.96 0.77
N VAL A 149 10.74 -1.97 0.47
CA VAL A 149 10.06 -3.10 -0.19
C VAL A 149 10.63 -3.35 -1.58
N ALA A 150 10.72 -2.30 -2.42
CA ALA A 150 11.27 -2.40 -3.77
C ALA A 150 12.74 -2.86 -3.76
N LYS A 151 13.54 -2.26 -2.88
CA LYS A 151 14.95 -2.66 -2.68
C LYS A 151 15.06 -4.12 -2.25
N THR A 152 14.21 -4.57 -1.34
CA THR A 152 14.18 -5.97 -0.88
C THR A 152 13.90 -6.93 -2.04
N ILE A 153 12.86 -6.66 -2.85
CA ILE A 153 12.54 -7.48 -4.03
C ILE A 153 13.75 -7.60 -4.95
N LYS A 154 14.39 -6.46 -5.27
CA LYS A 154 15.52 -6.44 -6.19
C LYS A 154 16.77 -7.10 -5.63
N THR A 155 17.05 -6.92 -4.34
CA THR A 155 18.17 -7.60 -3.67
C THR A 155 17.99 -9.11 -3.65
N VAL A 156 16.76 -9.61 -3.47
CA VAL A 156 16.48 -11.05 -3.58
C VAL A 156 16.65 -11.54 -5.02
N GLU A 157 16.23 -10.75 -6.01
CA GLU A 157 16.38 -11.14 -7.40
C GLU A 157 17.85 -11.19 -7.85
N LEU A 158 18.67 -10.22 -7.43
CA LEU A 158 20.07 -10.11 -7.86
C LEU A 158 21.07 -10.76 -6.90
N GLN A 159 20.63 -11.17 -5.71
CA GLN A 159 21.46 -11.77 -4.65
C GLN A 159 22.70 -10.93 -4.30
N ARG A 160 22.59 -9.60 -4.41
CA ARG A 160 23.67 -8.65 -4.06
C ARG A 160 23.11 -7.30 -3.62
N PRO A 161 23.92 -6.42 -3.01
CA PRO A 161 23.52 -5.03 -2.78
C PRO A 161 23.15 -4.34 -4.09
N VAL A 162 22.11 -3.50 -4.05
CA VAL A 162 21.58 -2.77 -5.21
C VAL A 162 21.49 -1.27 -4.93
N GLY A 163 21.81 -0.48 -5.95
CA GLY A 163 21.61 0.97 -5.98
C GLY A 163 20.19 1.35 -6.43
N PHE A 164 19.77 2.60 -6.19
CA PHE A 164 18.41 3.05 -6.49
C PHE A 164 17.99 2.88 -7.95
N GLY A 165 18.89 3.18 -8.90
CA GLY A 165 18.60 3.01 -10.33
C GLY A 165 18.25 1.58 -10.72
N GLU A 166 18.72 0.59 -9.97
CA GLU A 166 18.49 -0.83 -10.26
C GLU A 166 17.12 -1.34 -9.78
N PHE A 167 16.48 -0.65 -8.83
CA PHE A 167 15.15 -1.02 -8.30
C PHE A 167 14.10 0.10 -8.46
N ALA A 168 14.42 1.17 -9.19
CA ALA A 168 13.49 2.28 -9.42
C ALA A 168 12.18 1.81 -10.07
N ALA A 169 12.25 0.88 -11.01
CA ALA A 169 11.06 0.28 -11.62
C ALA A 169 10.19 -0.45 -10.59
N GLU A 170 10.78 -1.27 -9.72
CA GLU A 170 10.09 -1.92 -8.62
C GLU A 170 9.47 -0.91 -7.64
N PHE A 171 10.14 0.22 -7.37
CA PHE A 171 9.59 1.29 -6.53
C PHE A 171 8.32 1.89 -7.12
N PHE A 172 8.33 2.26 -8.40
CA PHE A 172 7.14 2.79 -9.07
C PHE A 172 6.05 1.73 -9.21
N MET A 173 6.39 0.46 -9.42
CA MET A 173 5.40 -0.62 -9.38
C MET A 173 4.74 -0.71 -7.99
N VAL A 174 5.51 -0.67 -6.91
CA VAL A 174 4.97 -0.62 -5.55
C VAL A 174 4.06 0.61 -5.34
N TRP A 175 4.44 1.77 -5.89
CA TRP A 175 3.63 3.00 -5.82
C TRP A 175 2.32 2.87 -6.58
N PHE A 176 2.37 2.46 -7.84
CA PHE A 176 1.21 2.18 -8.67
C PHE A 176 0.66 0.79 -8.38
N HIS A 177 0.26 0.58 -7.12
CA HIS A 177 -0.05 -0.71 -6.52
C HIS A 177 -1.00 -1.57 -7.37
N PHE A 178 -1.97 -0.96 -8.04
CA PHE A 178 -2.94 -1.65 -8.91
C PHE A 178 -2.28 -2.45 -10.05
N ILE A 179 -1.28 -1.87 -10.74
CA ILE A 179 -0.47 -2.56 -11.76
C ILE A 179 0.67 -3.33 -11.10
N GLY A 180 1.32 -2.73 -10.09
CA GLY A 180 2.49 -3.31 -9.47
C GLY A 180 2.26 -4.67 -8.87
N VAL A 181 1.13 -4.88 -8.18
CA VAL A 181 0.78 -6.19 -7.62
C VAL A 181 0.69 -7.27 -8.69
N TRP A 182 0.17 -6.96 -9.87
CA TRP A 182 0.07 -7.90 -10.99
C TRP A 182 1.44 -8.35 -11.50
N MET A 183 2.41 -7.43 -11.54
CA MET A 183 3.75 -7.72 -12.06
C MET A 183 4.70 -8.28 -10.98
N LEU A 184 4.65 -7.74 -9.76
CA LEU A 184 5.58 -8.07 -8.68
C LEU A 184 5.18 -9.34 -7.95
N GLN A 185 3.88 -9.57 -7.71
CA GLN A 185 3.47 -10.70 -6.88
C GLN A 185 3.82 -12.07 -7.49
N PRO A 186 3.68 -12.33 -8.80
CA PRO A 186 4.16 -13.59 -9.40
C PRO A 186 5.66 -13.80 -9.21
N ARG A 187 6.47 -12.75 -9.39
CA ARG A 187 7.92 -12.77 -9.16
C ARG A 187 8.24 -13.10 -7.70
N ILE A 188 7.52 -12.50 -6.75
CA ILE A 188 7.67 -12.78 -5.32
C ILE A 188 7.26 -14.23 -4.99
N ASN A 189 6.19 -14.74 -5.60
CA ASN A 189 5.79 -16.14 -5.42
C ASN A 189 6.88 -17.11 -5.91
N ASP A 190 7.60 -16.78 -6.99
CA ASP A 190 8.72 -17.58 -7.47
C ASP A 190 9.91 -17.56 -6.49
N MET A 191 10.24 -16.40 -5.92
CA MET A 191 11.34 -16.24 -4.95
C MET A 191 11.19 -17.08 -3.68
N ILE A 192 9.95 -17.44 -3.32
CA ILE A 192 9.69 -18.25 -2.13
C ILE A 192 9.63 -19.76 -2.40
N LYS A 193 9.66 -20.20 -3.68
CA LYS A 193 9.67 -21.63 -4.02
C LYS A 193 10.94 -22.32 -3.52
N PRO A 194 10.87 -23.59 -3.09
CA PRO A 194 12.06 -24.39 -2.80
C PRO A 194 12.95 -24.48 -4.04
N GLY A 195 14.26 -24.31 -3.87
CA GLY A 195 15.21 -24.38 -4.98
C GLY A 195 15.19 -23.20 -5.95
N TYR A 196 14.54 -22.08 -5.59
CA TYR A 196 14.60 -20.85 -6.39
C TYR A 196 16.07 -20.48 -6.68
N GLN A 197 16.37 -20.36 -7.97
CA GLN A 197 17.62 -19.81 -8.47
C GLN A 197 17.29 -18.43 -9.07
N PRO A 198 18.04 -17.38 -8.72
CA PRO A 198 17.85 -16.06 -9.32
C PRO A 198 18.04 -16.13 -10.84
N PRO A 199 17.33 -15.31 -11.63
CA PRO A 199 17.50 -15.27 -13.08
C PRO A 199 18.95 -14.94 -13.43
N ILE A 200 19.57 -15.71 -14.33
CA ILE A 200 20.94 -15.44 -14.79
C ILE A 200 20.93 -14.09 -15.53
N PRO A 201 21.69 -13.08 -15.05
CA PRO A 201 21.71 -11.78 -15.70
C PRO A 201 22.15 -11.88 -17.17
N PRO A 202 21.66 -11.01 -18.07
CA PRO A 202 22.02 -11.04 -19.49
C PRO A 202 23.55 -11.06 -19.74
N TRP A 203 24.33 -10.32 -18.94
CA TRP A 203 25.79 -10.25 -19.06
C TRP A 203 26.51 -11.53 -18.59
N MET A 204 25.87 -12.38 -17.77
CA MET A 204 26.41 -13.70 -17.41
C MET A 204 26.06 -14.79 -18.43
N ARG A 205 25.06 -14.56 -19.29
CA ARG A 205 24.67 -15.51 -20.35
C ARG A 205 25.67 -15.57 -21.51
N GLN A 206 26.50 -14.55 -21.69
CA GLN A 206 27.46 -14.48 -22.81
C GLN A 206 28.75 -15.29 -22.56
N GLY A 207 28.99 -15.80 -21.35
CA GLY A 207 30.20 -16.57 -21.01
C GLY A 207 30.10 -18.09 -21.16
N THR A 208 28.92 -18.65 -21.46
CA THR A 208 28.68 -20.10 -21.50
C THR A 208 28.70 -20.71 -22.91
N GLY A 209 29.14 -19.93 -23.92
CA GLY A 209 29.14 -20.35 -25.33
C GLY A 209 30.44 -20.97 -25.85
N ASN A 210 31.52 -21.02 -25.06
CA ASN A 210 32.85 -21.47 -25.49
C ASN A 210 33.48 -22.47 -24.51
N LEU A 211 32.74 -23.52 -24.11
CA LEU A 211 33.32 -24.70 -23.46
C LEU A 211 32.79 -25.96 -24.13
#